data_AF-A0A931NZK9-F1
#
_entry.id   AF-A0A931NZK9-F1
#
_cell.length_a   1.000
_cell.length_b   1.000
_cell.length_c   1.000
_cell.angle_alpha   90.00
_cell.angle_beta   90.00
_cell.angle_gamma   90.00
#
_symmetry.space_group_name_H-M   'P 1'
#
loop_
_entity.id
_entity.type
_entity.pdbx_description
1 polymer ?
#
loop_
_entity_poly.entity_id
_entity_poly.type
_entity_poly.pdbx_seq_one_letter_code
_entity_poly.pdbx_strand_id
1 'polypeptide(L)'
;MRRARVTGRSRMTESRRVMALGLICSAGFPTFSWAQTAPAPKAAAPAQAPAAARPASGQAQPQAAQGQAAQAKAASAKTPEELAQLAKRMDQLLATWEQRSAQVKELDAEFTRKDHSPAWQENTEYKGRALLKSPDLAYLDFLKFDAAEKKHNHYERIICTGKEVYHYQTASRQIFIFPLSAEERSRALEEGPLPFLFNMKADRAKQRYKMLLRSENEQGAWIEIQPLEKIDQESFSKVYVLLNKEKFLPDRLVLYAPNGKDTQDYKFVTIKMNSGVADANFQGVIPKEGWDVVRNPSGNGQPSPGATNQPVPRVGQLTPGANRPSNGPAAATKSAVPAAKTAAPGGLRR
;
A
#
# COMPACT_ATOMS: atom_id res chain seq x y z
N MET A 1 -54.57 -17.11 -44.49
CA MET A 1 -53.88 -18.27 -45.10
C MET A 1 -52.38 -18.02 -45.12
N ARG A 2 -51.61 -18.74 -44.28
CA ARG A 2 -50.28 -19.35 -44.49
C ARG A 2 -49.58 -19.48 -43.14
N ARG A 3 -49.36 -20.74 -42.77
CA ARG A 3 -48.64 -21.22 -41.60
C ARG A 3 -47.14 -21.14 -41.87
N ALA A 4 -46.33 -20.90 -40.84
CA ALA A 4 -45.01 -21.50 -40.70
C ALA A 4 -44.76 -21.78 -39.22
N ARG A 5 -44.22 -22.96 -38.94
CA ARG A 5 -44.19 -23.66 -37.65
C ARG A 5 -42.77 -24.25 -37.49
N VAL A 6 -42.31 -24.36 -36.23
CA VAL A 6 -41.23 -25.24 -35.70
C VAL A 6 -39.79 -24.86 -36.14
N THR A 7 -38.66 -24.97 -35.42
CA THR A 7 -38.12 -25.83 -34.32
C THR A 7 -36.76 -25.16 -33.95
N GLY A 8 -36.22 -25.03 -32.74
CA GLY A 8 -36.04 -25.98 -31.63
C GLY A 8 -34.57 -26.44 -31.55
N ARG A 9 -33.80 -26.04 -30.52
CA ARG A 9 -32.89 -26.94 -29.78
C ARG A 9 -32.22 -26.27 -28.56
N SER A 10 -32.62 -26.79 -27.40
CA SER A 10 -31.95 -26.73 -26.11
C SER A 10 -30.76 -27.71 -26.09
N ARG A 11 -29.67 -27.37 -25.40
CA ARG A 11 -28.72 -28.34 -24.85
C ARG A 11 -28.13 -27.82 -23.54
N MET A 12 -28.63 -28.40 -22.46
CA MET A 12 -28.07 -28.43 -21.11
C MET A 12 -27.39 -29.79 -20.88
N THR A 13 -26.68 -29.92 -19.76
CA THR A 13 -25.95 -31.09 -19.21
C THR A 13 -24.52 -31.23 -19.77
N GLU A 14 -23.48 -31.42 -18.96
CA GLU A 14 -23.36 -32.40 -17.88
C GLU A 14 -22.35 -32.01 -16.79
N SER A 15 -22.69 -32.41 -15.56
CA SER A 15 -21.83 -32.49 -14.37
C SER A 15 -20.77 -33.57 -14.51
N ARG A 16 -19.57 -33.37 -13.95
CA ARG A 16 -18.78 -34.46 -13.37
C ARG A 16 -18.10 -34.05 -12.06
N ARG A 17 -18.25 -34.96 -11.09
CA ARG A 17 -17.88 -34.91 -9.68
C ARG A 17 -16.38 -35.23 -9.46
N VAL A 18 -15.83 -34.58 -8.43
CA VAL A 18 -15.07 -35.10 -7.28
C VAL A 18 -14.02 -36.20 -7.54
N MET A 19 -12.76 -35.91 -7.16
CA MET A 19 -11.95 -36.84 -6.36
C MET A 19 -11.03 -36.06 -5.42
N ALA A 20 -11.14 -36.43 -4.14
CA ALA A 20 -10.25 -36.06 -3.05
C ALA A 20 -9.16 -37.12 -2.90
N LEU A 21 -7.91 -36.68 -2.71
CA LEU A 21 -6.81 -37.41 -2.09
C LEU A 21 -6.06 -36.29 -1.32
N GLY A 22 -5.88 -36.28 0.00
CA GLY A 22 -5.64 -37.40 0.89
C GLY A 22 -4.14 -37.61 1.04
N LEU A 23 -3.42 -36.71 1.70
CA LEU A 23 -2.08 -37.01 2.22
C LEU A 23 -1.82 -36.36 3.58
N ILE A 24 -1.09 -37.13 4.37
CA ILE A 24 -1.05 -37.20 5.82
C ILE A 24 0.00 -36.25 6.41
N CYS A 25 -0.27 -35.84 7.65
CA CYS A 25 0.51 -35.03 8.58
C CYS A 25 2.02 -35.30 8.61
N SER A 26 2.79 -34.26 8.94
CA SER A 26 3.86 -34.36 9.95
C SER A 26 3.98 -33.05 10.70
N ALA A 27 3.77 -33.13 12.01
CA ALA A 27 3.80 -32.05 12.98
C ALA A 27 5.25 -31.63 13.29
N GLY A 28 5.42 -30.36 13.66
CA GLY A 28 6.68 -29.82 14.16
C GLY A 28 6.52 -28.39 14.70
N PHE A 29 5.81 -28.23 15.82
CA PHE A 29 6.02 -27.12 16.75
C PHE A 29 7.05 -27.58 17.81
N PRO A 30 7.54 -26.70 18.70
CA PRO A 30 8.05 -25.33 18.53
C PRO A 30 9.45 -25.21 19.18
N THR A 31 10.23 -24.17 18.87
CA THR A 31 11.17 -23.63 19.86
C THR A 31 11.26 -22.11 19.76
N PHE A 32 10.82 -21.47 20.84
CA PHE A 32 11.42 -20.24 21.34
C PHE A 32 12.95 -20.36 21.32
N SER A 33 13.65 -19.31 20.89
CA SER A 33 15.02 -19.10 21.35
C SER A 33 15.29 -17.62 21.57
N TRP A 34 15.69 -17.33 22.80
CA TRP A 34 16.19 -16.06 23.29
C TRP A 34 17.52 -15.69 22.62
N ALA A 35 17.84 -14.40 22.77
CA ALA A 35 19.12 -13.80 22.47
C ALA A 35 20.33 -14.65 22.93
N GLN A 36 21.29 -14.79 22.03
CA GLN A 36 22.67 -15.08 22.41
C GLN A 36 23.63 -14.33 21.48
N THR A 37 24.23 -13.28 22.03
CA THR A 37 25.40 -12.57 21.52
C THR A 37 26.63 -13.48 21.53
N ALA A 38 27.31 -13.63 20.39
CA ALA A 38 28.74 -13.97 20.27
C ALA A 38 29.22 -13.70 18.81
N PRO A 39 30.53 -13.72 18.49
CA PRO A 39 31.30 -12.50 18.26
C PRO A 39 31.82 -12.35 16.82
N ALA A 40 32.36 -11.17 16.53
CA ALA A 40 33.02 -10.79 15.29
C ALA A 40 34.18 -11.73 14.90
N PRO A 41 34.33 -12.10 13.62
CA PRO A 41 35.54 -12.76 13.14
C PRO A 41 36.69 -11.76 12.98
N LYS A 42 37.82 -12.13 13.58
CA LYS A 42 39.14 -11.47 13.50
C LYS A 42 39.71 -11.52 12.08
N ALA A 43 40.50 -10.48 11.82
CA ALA A 43 41.29 -10.20 10.63
C ALA A 43 42.17 -11.36 10.13
N ALA A 44 42.24 -11.49 8.80
CA ALA A 44 43.31 -12.19 8.11
C ALA A 44 44.28 -11.16 7.50
N ALA A 45 45.55 -11.29 7.85
CA ALA A 45 46.65 -10.50 7.33
C ALA A 45 47.06 -10.97 5.91
N PRO A 46 47.49 -10.07 5.01
CA PRO A 46 48.06 -10.46 3.72
C PRO A 46 49.56 -10.75 3.79
N ALA A 47 50.00 -11.74 3.02
CA ALA A 47 51.39 -12.15 2.84
C ALA A 47 52.17 -11.16 1.95
N GLN A 48 53.45 -10.97 2.30
CA GLN A 48 54.44 -10.16 1.58
C GLN A 48 55.17 -10.98 0.51
N ALA A 49 55.48 -10.35 -0.63
CA ALA A 49 56.48 -10.77 -1.60
C ALA A 49 57.08 -9.52 -2.31
N PRO A 50 58.30 -9.60 -2.88
CA PRO A 50 59.31 -8.55 -2.69
C PRO A 50 59.44 -7.51 -3.81
N ALA A 51 60.21 -6.48 -3.45
CA ALA A 51 60.58 -5.30 -4.22
C ALA A 51 61.38 -5.59 -5.50
N ALA A 52 61.05 -4.86 -6.56
CA ALA A 52 61.89 -4.59 -7.72
C ALA A 52 61.90 -3.09 -8.03
N ALA A 53 63.06 -2.56 -8.39
CA ALA A 53 63.38 -1.14 -8.47
C ALA A 53 63.13 -0.52 -9.87
N ARG A 54 62.64 0.74 -9.88
CA ARG A 54 62.94 1.95 -10.72
C ARG A 54 63.05 1.84 -12.27
N PRO A 55 62.81 2.91 -13.08
CA PRO A 55 63.07 4.34 -12.79
C PRO A 55 62.01 5.37 -13.25
N ALA A 56 62.33 6.62 -12.94
CA ALA A 56 61.57 7.85 -13.17
C ALA A 56 61.55 8.31 -14.63
N SER A 57 60.44 8.92 -15.05
CA SER A 57 60.43 9.97 -16.08
C SER A 57 59.26 10.92 -15.77
N GLY A 58 59.61 12.20 -15.62
CA GLY A 58 58.68 13.26 -15.25
C GLY A 58 57.86 13.75 -16.44
N GLN A 59 56.61 14.11 -16.17
CA GLN A 59 55.86 15.06 -16.98
C GLN A 59 55.09 16.00 -16.04
N ALA A 60 55.31 17.29 -16.27
CA ALA A 60 54.78 18.41 -15.53
C ALA A 60 53.26 18.54 -15.71
N GLN A 61 52.56 18.79 -14.59
CA GLN A 61 51.17 19.23 -14.57
C GLN A 61 51.07 20.73 -14.92
N PRO A 62 50.16 21.14 -15.81
CA PRO A 62 49.61 22.49 -15.79
C PRO A 62 48.55 22.57 -14.68
N GLN A 63 48.98 23.05 -13.51
CA GLN A 63 48.13 23.33 -12.35
C GLN A 63 47.59 24.75 -12.46
N ALA A 64 46.48 24.95 -13.20
CA ALA A 64 45.78 26.24 -13.25
C ALA A 64 44.30 26.08 -13.70
N ALA A 65 43.49 25.29 -12.98
CA ALA A 65 42.03 25.29 -13.15
C ALA A 65 41.21 24.75 -11.97
N GLN A 66 41.76 24.67 -10.75
CA GLN A 66 41.07 24.05 -9.60
C GLN A 66 40.57 25.01 -8.51
N GLY A 67 40.60 26.33 -8.76
CA GLY A 67 40.21 27.33 -7.76
C GLY A 67 38.73 27.74 -7.73
N GLN A 68 37.92 27.43 -8.76
CA GLN A 68 36.59 28.04 -8.91
C GLN A 68 35.41 27.06 -9.01
N ALA A 69 35.63 25.74 -8.89
CA ALA A 69 34.55 24.75 -8.95
C ALA A 69 34.06 24.25 -7.56
N ALA A 70 34.71 24.66 -6.46
CA ALA A 70 34.39 24.15 -5.11
C ALA A 70 33.41 25.03 -4.30
N GLN A 71 33.02 26.22 -4.80
CA GLN A 71 32.11 27.14 -4.09
C GLN A 71 30.64 27.06 -4.53
N ALA A 72 30.29 26.15 -5.44
CA ALA A 72 28.93 26.00 -5.94
C ALA A 72 28.27 24.67 -5.50
N LYS A 73 28.35 24.29 -4.22
CA LYS A 73 27.38 23.33 -3.62
C LYS A 73 27.44 23.20 -2.09
N ALA A 74 27.65 24.28 -1.35
CA ALA A 74 27.22 24.30 0.06
C ALA A 74 25.76 24.77 0.08
N ALA A 75 24.82 23.83 -0.03
CA ALA A 75 23.43 24.12 0.32
C ALA A 75 23.42 24.54 1.80
N SER A 76 23.12 25.81 2.08
CA SER A 76 23.11 26.36 3.43
C SER A 76 22.24 25.51 4.34
N ALA A 77 22.85 24.80 5.29
CA ALA A 77 22.12 24.13 6.35
C ALA A 77 21.45 25.21 7.23
N LYS A 78 20.17 25.02 7.56
CA LYS A 78 19.40 25.95 8.39
C LYS A 78 20.05 26.10 9.77
N THR A 79 20.09 27.32 10.30
CA THR A 79 20.65 27.58 11.63
C THR A 79 19.73 27.01 12.73
N PRO A 80 20.24 26.76 13.95
CA PRO A 80 19.40 26.33 15.07
C PRO A 80 18.25 27.29 15.39
N GLU A 81 18.47 28.60 15.23
CA GLU A 81 17.45 29.63 15.44
C GLU A 81 16.33 29.54 14.40
N GLU A 82 16.68 29.35 13.12
CA GLU A 82 15.70 29.15 12.06
C GLU A 82 14.86 27.88 12.27
N LEU A 83 15.49 26.80 12.75
CA LEU A 83 14.79 25.56 13.09
C LEU A 83 13.80 25.75 14.25
N ALA A 84 14.20 26.49 15.29
CA ALA A 84 13.31 26.82 16.41
C ALA A 84 12.11 27.68 15.95
N GLN A 85 12.34 28.64 15.06
CA GLN A 85 11.28 29.47 14.49
C GLN A 85 10.30 28.65 13.62
N LEU A 86 10.81 27.72 12.81
CA LEU A 86 9.98 26.80 12.02
C LEU A 86 9.16 25.87 12.92
N ALA A 87 9.73 25.39 14.03
CA ALA A 87 9.00 24.57 14.99
C ALA A 87 7.85 25.35 15.64
N LYS A 88 8.11 26.58 16.11
CA LYS A 88 7.07 27.46 16.64
C LYS A 88 5.97 27.76 15.61
N ARG A 89 6.35 27.98 14.35
CA ARG A 89 5.40 28.19 13.27
C ARG A 89 4.57 26.94 12.97
N MET A 90 5.19 25.76 13.01
CA MET A 90 4.52 24.47 12.88
C MET A 90 3.48 24.28 13.99
N ASP A 91 3.80 24.58 15.24
CA ASP A 91 2.85 24.50 16.37
C ASP A 91 1.63 25.41 16.16
N GLN A 92 1.83 26.63 15.66
CA GLN A 92 0.72 27.55 15.34
C GLN A 92 -0.17 27.01 14.21
N LEU A 93 0.44 26.44 13.17
CA LEU A 93 -0.30 25.80 12.08
C LEU A 93 -1.12 24.62 12.60
N LEU A 94 -0.55 23.78 13.45
CA LEU A 94 -1.25 22.64 14.05
C LEU A 94 -2.41 23.07 14.93
N ALA A 95 -2.22 24.09 15.78
CA ALA A 95 -3.29 24.61 16.63
C ALA A 95 -4.47 25.14 15.79
N THR A 96 -4.17 25.88 14.71
CA THR A 96 -5.21 26.40 13.82
C THR A 96 -5.88 25.27 13.03
N TRP A 97 -5.11 24.29 12.56
CA TRP A 97 -5.63 23.14 11.85
C TRP A 97 -6.54 22.29 12.74
N GLU A 98 -6.18 22.03 13.99
CA GLU A 98 -7.06 21.39 14.97
C GLU A 98 -8.38 22.16 15.12
N GLN A 99 -8.31 23.47 15.38
CA GLN A 99 -9.50 24.29 15.58
C GLN A 99 -10.46 24.24 14.38
N ARG A 100 -9.93 24.27 13.15
CA ARG A 100 -10.72 24.23 11.92
C ARG A 100 -11.26 22.84 11.64
N SER A 101 -10.44 21.81 11.76
CA SER A 101 -10.83 20.43 11.49
C SER A 101 -11.86 19.88 12.49
N ALA A 102 -11.88 20.40 13.72
CA ALA A 102 -12.90 20.04 14.73
C ALA A 102 -14.34 20.42 14.33
N GLN A 103 -14.52 21.32 13.35
CA GLN A 103 -15.84 21.74 12.85
C GLN A 103 -16.35 20.83 11.72
N VAL A 104 -15.53 19.91 11.24
CA VAL A 104 -15.85 19.02 10.13
C VAL A 104 -16.49 17.75 10.68
N LYS A 105 -17.79 17.59 10.45
CA LYS A 105 -18.54 16.37 10.80
C LYS A 105 -18.74 15.46 9.60
N GLU A 106 -18.84 16.07 8.43
CA GLU A 106 -18.97 15.36 7.17
C GLU A 106 -18.01 15.95 6.14
N LEU A 107 -17.54 15.11 5.24
CA LEU A 107 -16.72 15.54 4.12
C LEU A 107 -17.08 14.77 2.85
N ASP A 108 -17.10 15.50 1.74
CA ASP A 108 -17.19 14.97 0.40
C ASP A 108 -16.03 15.53 -0.42
N ALA A 109 -15.08 14.68 -0.77
CA ALA A 109 -13.90 15.05 -1.53
C ALA A 109 -13.77 14.24 -2.81
N GLU A 110 -13.45 14.94 -3.89
CA GLU A 110 -13.01 14.32 -5.13
C GLU A 110 -11.51 14.50 -5.27
N PHE A 111 -10.82 13.46 -5.75
CA PHE A 111 -9.37 13.50 -5.89
C PHE A 111 -8.89 12.77 -7.15
N THR A 112 -7.67 13.08 -7.54
CA THR A 112 -6.86 12.25 -8.42
C THR A 112 -5.74 11.61 -7.62
N ARG A 113 -5.37 10.38 -7.94
CA ARG A 113 -4.20 9.69 -7.37
C ARG A 113 -3.27 9.24 -8.47
N LYS A 114 -1.97 9.47 -8.30
CA LYS A 114 -0.93 8.87 -9.15
C LYS A 114 -0.02 8.00 -8.31
N ASP A 115 0.02 6.73 -8.64
CA ASP A 115 0.92 5.77 -8.03
C ASP A 115 2.15 5.63 -8.93
N HIS A 116 3.34 5.72 -8.34
CA HIS A 116 4.60 5.56 -9.04
C HIS A 116 5.46 4.54 -8.30
N SER A 117 5.87 3.50 -9.03
CA SER A 117 6.84 2.51 -8.55
C SER A 117 8.06 2.47 -9.46
N PRO A 118 9.20 3.07 -9.03
CA PRO A 118 10.43 3.08 -9.82
C PRO A 118 10.97 1.67 -10.12
N ALA A 119 10.82 0.73 -9.18
CA ALA A 119 11.34 -0.63 -9.33
C ALA A 119 10.68 -1.39 -10.50
N TRP A 120 9.41 -1.09 -10.78
CA TRP A 120 8.62 -1.71 -11.83
C TRP A 120 8.38 -0.79 -13.03
N GLN A 121 8.88 0.45 -12.98
CA GLN A 121 8.61 1.51 -13.96
C GLN A 121 7.11 1.72 -14.19
N GLU A 122 6.30 1.49 -13.15
CA GLU A 122 4.85 1.52 -13.22
C GLU A 122 4.33 2.89 -12.79
N ASN A 123 3.45 3.47 -13.60
CA ASN A 123 2.70 4.67 -13.28
C ASN A 123 1.21 4.37 -13.46
N THR A 124 0.44 4.42 -12.38
CA THR A 124 -1.01 4.22 -12.45
C THR A 124 -1.74 5.48 -12.01
N GLU A 125 -2.73 5.89 -12.80
CA GLU A 125 -3.59 7.02 -12.48
C GLU A 125 -4.98 6.54 -12.04
N TYR A 126 -5.54 7.24 -11.06
CA TYR A 126 -6.88 7.04 -10.56
C TYR A 126 -7.61 8.38 -10.43
N LYS A 127 -8.93 8.30 -10.57
CA LYS A 127 -9.88 9.25 -10.00
C LYS A 127 -10.54 8.61 -8.80
N GLY A 128 -10.90 9.39 -7.81
CA GLY A 128 -11.63 8.85 -6.68
C GLY A 128 -12.49 9.86 -5.96
N ARG A 129 -13.32 9.32 -5.07
CA ARG A 129 -14.18 10.09 -4.18
C ARG A 129 -14.06 9.52 -2.77
N ALA A 130 -13.88 10.42 -1.81
CA ALA A 130 -13.87 10.12 -0.38
C ALA A 130 -15.08 10.78 0.28
N LEU A 131 -15.92 9.98 0.91
CA LEU A 131 -16.97 10.48 1.80
C LEU A 131 -16.66 10.04 3.21
N LEU A 132 -16.85 10.96 4.15
CA LEU A 132 -16.63 10.69 5.55
C LEU A 132 -17.74 11.32 6.37
N LYS A 133 -18.12 10.62 7.43
CA LYS A 133 -19.08 11.11 8.41
C LYS A 133 -18.65 10.62 9.78
N SER A 134 -18.31 11.56 10.64
CA SER A 134 -17.89 11.26 12.01
C SER A 134 -19.02 10.54 12.76
N PRO A 135 -18.68 9.61 13.68
CA PRO A 135 -17.33 9.28 14.13
C PRO A 135 -16.66 8.09 13.43
N ASP A 136 -17.34 7.36 12.56
CA ASP A 136 -16.88 6.01 12.16
C ASP A 136 -17.29 5.57 10.75
N LEU A 137 -17.90 6.47 9.95
CA LEU A 137 -18.36 6.15 8.61
C LEU A 137 -17.41 6.69 7.55
N ALA A 138 -17.03 5.82 6.62
CA ALA A 138 -16.13 6.15 5.52
C ALA A 138 -16.53 5.45 4.23
N TYR A 139 -16.30 6.12 3.12
CA TYR A 139 -16.46 5.59 1.77
C TYR A 139 -15.29 6.08 0.93
N LEU A 140 -14.63 5.16 0.24
CA LEU A 140 -13.59 5.45 -0.73
C LEU A 140 -13.92 4.69 -2.01
N ASP A 141 -13.93 5.38 -3.14
CA ASP A 141 -14.11 4.76 -4.46
C ASP A 141 -12.95 5.17 -5.35
N PHE A 142 -12.37 4.19 -6.04
CA PHE A 142 -11.26 4.37 -6.96
C PHE A 142 -11.67 3.88 -8.34
N LEU A 143 -11.53 4.77 -9.31
CA LEU A 143 -11.62 4.47 -10.73
C LEU A 143 -10.21 4.48 -11.30
N LYS A 144 -9.73 3.35 -11.80
CA LYS A 144 -8.40 3.23 -12.42
C LYS A 144 -8.48 3.65 -13.88
N PHE A 145 -7.52 4.44 -14.34
CA PHE A 145 -7.40 4.78 -15.75
C PHE A 145 -6.94 3.55 -16.56
N ASP A 146 -7.71 3.22 -17.59
CA ASP A 146 -7.39 2.22 -18.59
C ASP A 146 -6.87 2.92 -19.85
N ALA A 147 -5.61 2.67 -20.20
CA ALA A 147 -4.97 3.28 -21.35
C ALA A 147 -5.50 2.75 -22.70
N ALA A 148 -5.93 1.48 -22.74
CA ALA A 148 -6.46 0.87 -23.96
C ALA A 148 -7.84 1.43 -24.30
N GLU A 149 -8.68 1.62 -23.28
CA GLU A 149 -10.03 2.16 -23.44
C GLU A 149 -10.12 3.69 -23.29
N LYS A 150 -9.01 4.34 -22.89
CA LYS A 150 -8.90 5.78 -22.61
C LYS A 150 -9.98 6.32 -21.67
N LYS A 151 -10.40 5.53 -20.68
CA LYS A 151 -11.42 5.91 -19.69
C LYS A 151 -11.05 5.40 -18.30
N HIS A 152 -11.80 5.86 -17.31
CA HIS A 152 -11.65 5.40 -15.93
C HIS A 152 -12.69 4.32 -15.64
N ASN A 153 -12.26 3.16 -15.18
CA ASN A 153 -13.10 2.00 -14.85
C ASN A 153 -13.09 1.76 -13.34
N HIS A 154 -14.19 1.25 -12.78
CA HIS A 154 -14.25 0.85 -11.38
C HIS A 154 -13.13 -0.13 -11.06
N TYR A 155 -12.38 0.17 -10.01
CA TYR A 155 -11.24 -0.63 -9.59
C TYR A 155 -11.49 -1.19 -8.20
N GLU A 156 -11.68 -0.31 -7.23
CA GLU A 156 -11.79 -0.66 -5.82
C GLU A 156 -12.78 0.26 -5.14
N ARG A 157 -13.56 -0.30 -4.20
CA ARG A 157 -14.40 0.48 -3.30
C ARG A 157 -14.22 -0.03 -1.89
N ILE A 158 -14.18 0.89 -0.94
CA ILE A 158 -14.07 0.57 0.47
C ILE A 158 -15.15 1.34 1.22
N ILE A 159 -15.91 0.63 2.04
CA ILE A 159 -16.99 1.21 2.85
C ILE A 159 -16.80 0.78 4.29
N CYS A 160 -16.56 1.74 5.17
CA CYS A 160 -16.62 1.55 6.62
C CYS A 160 -18.02 1.94 7.09
N THR A 161 -18.69 0.97 7.71
CA THR A 161 -20.09 1.11 8.20
C THR A 161 -20.14 1.48 9.69
N GLY A 162 -19.00 1.75 10.31
CA GLY A 162 -18.84 1.86 11.76
C GLY A 162 -18.77 0.51 12.48
N LYS A 163 -19.19 -0.59 11.86
CA LYS A 163 -19.14 -1.95 12.46
C LYS A 163 -18.22 -2.90 11.71
N GLU A 164 -18.12 -2.72 10.41
CA GLU A 164 -17.33 -3.56 9.53
C GLU A 164 -16.89 -2.78 8.29
N VAL A 165 -15.78 -3.22 7.71
CA VAL A 165 -15.22 -2.68 6.47
C VAL A 165 -15.54 -3.64 5.33
N TYR A 166 -16.22 -3.13 4.31
CA TYR A 166 -16.42 -3.80 3.04
C TYR A 166 -15.36 -3.32 2.06
N HIS A 167 -14.62 -4.24 1.46
CA HIS A 167 -13.63 -3.95 0.43
C HIS A 167 -14.02 -4.72 -0.84
N TYR A 168 -14.51 -3.99 -1.83
CA TYR A 168 -14.88 -4.50 -3.15
C TYR A 168 -13.68 -4.42 -4.10
N GLN A 169 -13.27 -5.55 -4.64
CA GLN A 169 -12.24 -5.64 -5.67
C GLN A 169 -12.90 -5.99 -7.00
N THR A 170 -12.97 -5.01 -7.91
CA THR A 170 -13.73 -5.14 -9.17
C THR A 170 -13.10 -6.18 -10.11
N ALA A 171 -11.78 -6.23 -10.18
CA ALA A 171 -11.06 -7.12 -11.09
C ALA A 171 -11.29 -8.61 -10.78
N SER A 172 -11.30 -8.98 -9.49
CA SER A 172 -11.55 -10.36 -9.04
C SER A 172 -13.02 -10.64 -8.76
N ARG A 173 -13.88 -9.61 -8.76
CA ARG A 173 -15.28 -9.69 -8.31
C ARG A 173 -15.41 -10.28 -6.91
N GLN A 174 -14.53 -9.84 -6.01
CA GLN A 174 -14.51 -10.27 -4.61
C GLN A 174 -14.92 -9.14 -3.66
N ILE A 175 -15.68 -9.50 -2.63
CA ILE A 175 -16.00 -8.61 -1.51
C ILE A 175 -15.38 -9.20 -0.26
N PHE A 176 -14.41 -8.49 0.31
CA PHE A 176 -13.86 -8.82 1.61
C PHE A 176 -14.61 -8.04 2.68
N ILE A 177 -15.09 -8.75 3.70
CA ILE A 177 -15.82 -8.13 4.81
C ILE A 177 -15.04 -8.38 6.10
N PHE A 178 -14.62 -7.29 6.73
CA PHE A 178 -13.82 -7.30 7.94
C PHE A 178 -14.62 -6.70 9.10
N PRO A 179 -15.10 -7.52 10.05
CA PRO A 179 -15.73 -7.00 11.26
C PRO A 179 -14.72 -6.21 12.09
N LEU A 180 -15.12 -5.05 12.61
CA LEU A 180 -14.32 -4.24 13.51
C LEU A 180 -14.66 -4.60 14.96
N SER A 181 -13.64 -4.98 15.73
CA SER A 181 -13.73 -5.10 17.18
C SER A 181 -14.07 -3.75 17.82
N ALA A 182 -14.52 -3.76 19.09
CA ALA A 182 -14.84 -2.52 19.80
C ALA A 182 -13.64 -1.56 19.87
N GLU A 183 -12.42 -2.09 20.01
CA GLU A 183 -11.19 -1.31 20.03
C GLU A 183 -10.86 -0.75 18.64
N GLU A 184 -11.00 -1.55 17.58
CA GLU A 184 -10.79 -1.10 16.20
C GLU A 184 -11.79 -0.04 15.78
N ARG A 185 -13.05 -0.11 16.21
CA ARG A 185 -14.04 0.94 15.92
C ARG A 185 -13.62 2.31 16.46
N SER A 186 -13.06 2.34 17.66
CA SER A 186 -12.55 3.57 18.27
C SER A 186 -11.30 4.10 17.57
N ARG A 187 -10.51 3.22 16.93
CA ARG A 187 -9.24 3.55 16.28
C ARG A 187 -9.31 3.67 14.75
N ALA A 188 -10.36 3.18 14.10
CA ALA A 188 -10.42 3.01 12.64
C ALA A 188 -10.31 4.32 11.86
N LEU A 189 -10.77 5.44 12.43
CA LEU A 189 -10.56 6.77 11.87
C LEU A 189 -9.34 7.51 12.45
N GLU A 190 -8.72 6.98 13.50
CA GLU A 190 -7.51 7.53 14.12
C GLU A 190 -6.22 6.94 13.52
N GLU A 191 -6.29 5.71 13.00
CA GLU A 191 -5.15 4.95 12.47
C GLU A 191 -5.15 4.95 10.92
N GLY A 192 -4.34 5.82 10.32
CA GLY A 192 -4.12 5.91 8.88
C GLY A 192 -3.47 7.25 8.46
N PRO A 193 -3.30 7.55 7.17
CA PRO A 193 -2.90 8.87 6.66
C PRO A 193 -4.09 9.81 6.46
N LEU A 194 -5.33 9.29 6.45
CA LEU A 194 -6.57 10.07 6.39
C LEU A 194 -7.01 10.77 7.71
N PRO A 195 -6.68 10.34 8.94
CA PRO A 195 -7.00 11.03 10.19
C PRO A 195 -6.52 12.48 10.24
N PHE A 196 -5.41 12.82 9.58
CA PHE A 196 -4.91 14.20 9.54
C PHE A 196 -5.89 15.18 8.89
N LEU A 197 -6.77 14.69 8.02
CA LEU A 197 -7.74 15.50 7.33
C LEU A 197 -8.97 15.82 8.21
N PHE A 198 -9.20 15.07 9.29
CA PHE A 198 -10.46 15.10 10.04
C PHE A 198 -10.23 15.00 11.54
N ASN A 199 -10.69 16.00 12.29
CA ASN A 199 -10.64 15.97 13.76
C ASN A 199 -9.23 15.71 14.32
N MET A 200 -8.19 16.20 13.63
CA MET A 200 -6.80 16.02 14.07
C MET A 200 -6.60 16.76 15.39
N LYS A 201 -6.11 16.04 16.40
CA LYS A 201 -5.66 16.58 17.67
C LYS A 201 -4.17 16.87 17.60
N ALA A 202 -3.77 18.13 17.73
CA ALA A 202 -2.37 18.53 17.52
C ALA A 202 -1.42 17.81 18.47
N ASP A 203 -1.81 17.67 19.74
CA ASP A 203 -1.00 16.99 20.75
C ASP A 203 -0.86 15.49 20.45
N ARG A 204 -1.93 14.82 20.03
CA ARG A 204 -1.88 13.40 19.64
C ARG A 204 -1.07 13.20 18.37
N ALA A 205 -1.23 14.09 17.39
CA ALA A 205 -0.44 14.06 16.17
C ALA A 205 1.05 14.20 16.46
N LYS A 206 1.45 15.11 17.36
CA LYS A 206 2.86 15.28 17.77
C LYS A 206 3.42 14.09 18.57
N GLN A 207 2.58 13.37 19.31
CA GLN A 207 3.00 12.15 20.02
C GLN A 207 3.29 11.00 19.06
N ARG A 208 2.50 10.90 17.98
CA ARG A 208 2.56 9.78 17.02
C ARG A 208 3.47 10.07 15.83
N TYR A 209 3.68 11.34 15.49
CA TYR A 209 4.40 11.78 14.30
C TYR A 209 5.40 12.90 14.57
N LYS A 210 6.53 12.84 13.88
CA LYS A 210 7.42 13.98 13.71
C LYS A 210 6.91 14.82 12.54
N MET A 211 6.52 16.07 12.82
CA MET A 211 5.97 16.99 11.82
C MET A 211 6.92 18.17 11.62
N LEU A 212 7.29 18.44 10.36
CA LEU A 212 8.27 19.45 10.00
C LEU A 212 7.71 20.38 8.93
N LEU A 213 7.68 21.69 9.21
CA LEU A 213 7.38 22.70 8.21
C LEU A 213 8.55 22.83 7.24
N ARG A 214 8.32 22.48 5.96
CA ARG A 214 9.36 22.52 4.92
C ARG A 214 9.41 23.87 4.23
N SER A 215 8.24 24.39 3.87
CA SER A 215 8.05 25.72 3.32
C SER A 215 6.63 26.21 3.58
N GLU A 216 6.45 27.52 3.53
CA GLU A 216 5.16 28.16 3.70
C GLU A 216 5.11 29.43 2.85
N ASN A 217 3.96 29.70 2.23
CA ASN A 217 3.65 30.97 1.60
C ASN A 217 2.25 31.44 2.04
N GLU A 218 1.68 32.42 1.34
CA GLU A 218 0.36 32.94 1.66
C GLU A 218 -0.74 31.90 1.42
N GLN A 219 -0.61 31.11 0.35
CA GLN A 219 -1.62 30.15 -0.09
C GLN A 219 -1.61 28.86 0.73
N GLY A 220 -0.42 28.35 1.10
CA GLY A 220 -0.32 27.06 1.75
C GLY A 220 1.00 26.78 2.46
N ALA A 221 1.00 25.66 3.18
CA ALA A 221 2.14 25.16 3.94
C ALA A 221 2.48 23.72 3.52
N TRP A 222 3.74 23.48 3.20
CA TRP A 222 4.26 22.13 2.97
C TRP A 222 4.77 21.53 4.27
N ILE A 223 4.10 20.49 4.74
CA ILE A 223 4.39 19.80 5.99
C ILE A 223 4.92 18.40 5.64
N GLU A 224 6.07 18.03 6.18
CA GLU A 224 6.57 16.65 6.17
C GLU A 224 6.13 15.96 7.45
N ILE A 225 5.58 14.76 7.33
CA ILE A 225 5.09 13.94 8.44
C ILE A 225 5.83 12.60 8.40
N GLN A 226 6.43 12.20 9.51
CA GLN A 226 7.11 10.92 9.66
C GLN A 226 6.54 10.16 10.87
N PRO A 227 6.20 8.87 10.72
CA PRO A 227 5.69 8.07 11.82
C PRO A 227 6.77 7.75 12.86
N LEU A 228 6.41 7.91 14.14
CA LEU A 228 7.27 7.53 15.28
C LEU A 228 7.00 6.08 15.71
N GLU A 229 5.76 5.61 15.58
CA GLU A 229 5.38 4.27 15.96
C GLU A 229 5.65 3.24 14.85
N LYS A 230 6.09 2.04 15.26
CA LYS A 230 6.39 0.94 14.34
C LYS A 230 5.20 0.56 13.47
N ILE A 231 3.99 0.55 14.04
CA ILE A 231 2.77 0.16 13.35
C ILE A 231 2.45 1.07 12.14
N ASP A 232 2.77 2.36 12.25
CA ASP A 232 2.63 3.29 11.13
C ASP A 232 3.81 3.19 10.16
N GLN A 233 5.02 2.94 10.64
CA GLN A 233 6.22 2.74 9.80
C GLN A 233 6.08 1.53 8.87
N GLU A 234 5.33 0.50 9.29
CA GLU A 234 4.94 -0.64 8.45
C GLU A 234 3.96 -0.25 7.33
N SER A 235 3.26 0.88 7.47
CA SER A 235 2.30 1.39 6.49
C SER A 235 2.93 2.40 5.53
N PHE A 236 3.78 3.31 6.03
CA PHE A 236 4.45 4.33 5.23
C PHE A 236 5.72 4.85 5.90
N SER A 237 6.65 5.41 5.11
CA SER A 237 7.89 6.00 5.64
C SER A 237 7.77 7.50 5.91
N LYS A 238 7.03 8.23 5.07
CA LYS A 238 6.74 9.66 5.23
C LYS A 238 5.56 10.11 4.38
N VAL A 239 4.99 11.26 4.72
CA VAL A 239 3.97 11.97 3.92
C VAL A 239 4.38 13.42 3.75
N TYR A 240 4.20 13.98 2.56
CA TYR A 240 4.13 15.43 2.39
C TYR A 240 2.68 15.87 2.27
N VAL A 241 2.29 16.88 3.04
CA VAL A 241 0.98 17.50 2.98
C VAL A 241 1.14 18.93 2.51
N LEU A 242 0.42 19.31 1.44
CA LEU A 242 0.18 20.70 1.12
C LEU A 242 -1.13 21.13 1.78
N LEU A 243 -1.01 21.88 2.86
CA LEU A 243 -2.16 22.41 3.61
C LEU A 243 -2.56 23.77 3.04
N ASN A 244 -3.82 23.92 2.64
CA ASN A 244 -4.40 25.21 2.25
C ASN A 244 -4.60 26.09 3.48
N LYS A 245 -4.06 27.31 3.50
CA LYS A 245 -4.11 28.19 4.69
C LYS A 245 -5.39 28.99 4.84
N GLU A 246 -6.23 29.04 3.80
CA GLU A 246 -7.54 29.67 3.89
C GLU A 246 -8.54 28.69 4.51
N LYS A 247 -8.58 27.47 3.97
CA LYS A 247 -9.56 26.44 4.35
C LYS A 247 -9.07 25.51 5.46
N PHE A 248 -7.75 25.43 5.70
CA PHE A 248 -7.12 24.45 6.58
C PHE A 248 -7.49 23.00 6.23
N LEU A 249 -7.54 22.74 4.92
CA LEU A 249 -7.74 21.43 4.34
C LEU A 249 -6.58 21.12 3.39
N PRO A 250 -6.14 19.87 3.25
CA PRO A 250 -5.10 19.54 2.29
C PRO A 250 -5.54 19.66 0.83
N ASP A 251 -4.71 20.29 0.02
CA ASP A 251 -4.85 20.32 -1.44
C ASP A 251 -4.13 19.12 -2.08
N ARG A 252 -3.07 18.60 -1.43
CA ARG A 252 -2.27 17.49 -1.94
C ARG A 252 -1.61 16.67 -0.83
N LEU A 253 -1.50 15.36 -1.04
CA LEU A 253 -0.74 14.43 -0.21
C LEU A 253 0.22 13.63 -1.09
N VAL A 254 1.48 13.49 -0.67
CA VAL A 254 2.44 12.58 -1.31
C VAL A 254 2.90 11.59 -0.26
N LEU A 255 2.32 10.39 -0.30
CA LEU A 255 2.64 9.28 0.59
C LEU A 255 3.82 8.49 0.03
N TYR A 256 4.83 8.23 0.85
CA TYR A 256 5.92 7.33 0.52
C TYR A 256 5.70 5.98 1.21
N ALA A 257 5.74 4.90 0.44
CA ALA A 257 5.68 3.54 0.97
C ALA A 257 6.83 3.28 1.97
N PRO A 258 6.77 2.19 2.77
CA PRO A 258 7.83 1.85 3.73
C PRO A 258 9.22 1.72 3.09
N ASN A 259 9.29 1.33 1.81
CA ASN A 259 10.55 1.26 1.06
C ASN A 259 11.17 2.62 0.73
N GLY A 260 10.48 3.73 1.02
CA GLY A 260 10.93 5.10 0.79
C GLY A 260 11.03 5.51 -0.68
N LYS A 261 10.53 4.69 -1.61
CA LYS A 261 10.68 4.87 -3.06
C LYS A 261 9.36 4.93 -3.79
N ASP A 262 8.44 4.01 -3.51
CA ASP A 262 7.12 4.04 -4.15
C ASP A 262 6.31 5.18 -3.55
N THR A 263 5.56 5.87 -4.41
CA THR A 263 4.79 7.04 -4.00
C THR A 263 3.35 6.95 -4.46
N GLN A 264 2.45 7.47 -3.63
CA GLN A 264 1.08 7.77 -4.02
C GLN A 264 0.85 9.28 -3.86
N ASP A 265 0.56 9.95 -4.97
CA ASP A 265 0.32 11.39 -5.04
C ASP A 265 -1.18 11.67 -5.20
N TYR A 266 -1.82 12.05 -4.11
CA TYR A 266 -3.22 12.44 -4.06
C TYR A 266 -3.35 13.95 -4.25
N LYS A 267 -4.17 14.40 -5.19
CA LYS A 267 -4.54 15.81 -5.35
C LYS A 267 -6.04 15.95 -5.22
N PHE A 268 -6.46 16.75 -4.25
CA PHE A 268 -7.87 17.03 -4.02
C PHE A 268 -8.36 18.09 -4.99
N VAL A 269 -9.40 17.75 -5.75
CA VAL A 269 -10.01 18.62 -6.75
C VAL A 269 -11.08 19.47 -6.09
N THR A 270 -11.94 18.81 -5.29
CA THR A 270 -12.97 19.47 -4.51
C THR A 270 -12.98 18.87 -3.12
N ILE A 271 -13.23 19.71 -2.12
CA ILE A 271 -13.50 19.28 -0.75
C ILE A 271 -14.66 20.12 -0.24
N LYS A 272 -15.75 19.46 0.15
CA LYS A 272 -16.94 20.07 0.72
C LYS A 272 -17.10 19.57 2.16
N MET A 273 -17.14 20.49 3.11
CA MET A 273 -17.38 20.19 4.52
C MET A 273 -18.87 20.28 4.80
N ASN A 274 -19.39 19.38 5.64
CA ASN A 274 -20.77 19.41 6.15
C ASN A 274 -21.82 19.52 5.03
N SER A 275 -21.63 18.78 3.94
CA SER A 275 -22.42 18.88 2.70
C SER A 275 -23.73 18.09 2.72
N GLY A 276 -24.08 17.43 3.82
CA GLY A 276 -25.28 16.58 3.89
C GLY A 276 -25.06 15.24 3.20
N VAL A 277 -23.96 14.56 3.54
CA VAL A 277 -23.64 13.25 2.96
C VAL A 277 -24.69 12.23 3.38
N ALA A 278 -25.34 11.59 2.41
CA ALA A 278 -26.39 10.62 2.67
C ALA A 278 -25.84 9.33 3.32
N ASP A 279 -26.52 8.87 4.38
CA ASP A 279 -26.13 7.66 5.13
C ASP A 279 -26.15 6.38 4.27
N ALA A 280 -26.95 6.38 3.20
CA ALA A 280 -27.01 5.28 2.24
C ALA A 280 -25.65 4.98 1.56
N ASN A 281 -24.73 5.95 1.51
CA ASN A 281 -23.39 5.73 0.97
C ASN A 281 -22.53 4.81 1.86
N PHE A 282 -22.86 4.71 3.15
CA PHE A 282 -22.09 3.96 4.15
C PHE A 282 -22.67 2.58 4.44
N GLN A 283 -23.41 2.02 3.47
CA GLN A 283 -23.99 0.69 3.58
C GLN A 283 -23.25 -0.28 2.65
N GLY A 284 -22.79 -1.39 3.21
CA GLY A 284 -22.28 -2.49 2.41
C GLY A 284 -23.41 -3.24 1.72
N VAL A 285 -23.32 -3.41 0.41
CA VAL A 285 -24.30 -4.15 -0.40
C VAL A 285 -23.60 -5.35 -1.03
N ILE A 286 -24.11 -6.55 -0.77
CA ILE A 286 -23.67 -7.76 -1.45
C ILE A 286 -24.55 -7.94 -2.70
N PRO A 287 -24.00 -7.83 -3.92
CA PRO A 287 -24.75 -8.06 -5.15
C PRO A 287 -25.29 -9.50 -5.19
N LYS A 288 -26.47 -9.69 -5.77
CA LYS A 288 -27.16 -10.99 -5.81
C LYS A 288 -26.40 -12.07 -6.60
N GLU A 289 -25.63 -11.68 -7.61
CA GLU A 289 -24.95 -12.63 -8.49
C GLU A 289 -23.53 -12.20 -8.88
N GLY A 290 -22.66 -13.20 -9.00
CA GLY A 290 -21.31 -13.09 -9.53
C GLY A 290 -20.34 -12.26 -8.69
N TRP A 291 -20.50 -12.23 -7.38
CA TRP A 291 -19.46 -11.74 -6.47
C TRP A 291 -19.18 -12.80 -5.42
N ASP A 292 -17.91 -13.11 -5.22
CA ASP A 292 -17.48 -14.00 -4.15
C ASP A 292 -17.30 -13.18 -2.88
N VAL A 293 -17.93 -13.63 -1.79
CA VAL A 293 -17.86 -12.95 -0.50
C VAL A 293 -16.92 -13.70 0.42
N VAL A 294 -15.88 -13.01 0.87
CA VAL A 294 -14.93 -13.52 1.87
C VAL A 294 -15.12 -12.72 3.15
N ARG A 295 -15.77 -13.33 4.15
CA ARG A 295 -15.88 -12.73 5.48
C ARG A 295 -14.74 -13.26 6.35
N ASN A 296 -13.81 -12.38 6.72
CA ASN A 296 -12.72 -12.76 7.61
C ASN A 296 -13.30 -12.87 9.04
N PRO A 297 -13.26 -14.02 9.72
CA PRO A 297 -13.72 -14.11 11.09
C PRO A 297 -12.87 -13.18 11.96
N SER A 298 -13.52 -12.25 12.66
CA SER A 298 -12.90 -11.37 13.66
C SER A 298 -11.93 -12.16 14.55
N GLY A 299 -10.77 -11.56 14.85
CA GLY A 299 -9.59 -12.15 15.50
C GLY A 299 -9.73 -12.80 16.88
N ASN A 300 -10.88 -13.41 17.22
CA ASN A 300 -11.08 -14.27 18.38
C ASN A 300 -11.33 -15.75 17.99
N GLY A 301 -11.27 -16.09 16.70
CA GLY A 301 -11.35 -17.47 16.23
C GLY A 301 -9.97 -18.07 16.04
N GLN A 302 -9.64 -19.07 16.85
CA GLN A 302 -8.51 -19.99 16.67
C GLN A 302 -8.32 -20.33 15.17
N PRO A 303 -7.09 -20.35 14.64
CA PRO A 303 -6.85 -20.53 13.21
C PRO A 303 -7.49 -21.84 12.73
N SER A 304 -8.39 -21.73 11.75
CA SER A 304 -8.72 -22.87 10.90
C SER A 304 -7.46 -23.19 10.09
N PRO A 305 -6.92 -24.42 10.14
CA PRO A 305 -5.72 -24.78 9.38
C PRO A 305 -6.01 -24.60 7.89
N GLY A 306 -5.46 -23.54 7.28
CA GLY A 306 -5.59 -23.26 5.84
C GLY A 306 -6.03 -21.84 5.46
N ALA A 307 -6.51 -21.02 6.40
CA ALA A 307 -6.77 -19.60 6.12
C ALA A 307 -5.47 -18.80 6.28
N THR A 308 -4.95 -18.25 5.18
CA THR A 308 -3.95 -17.19 5.25
C THR A 308 -4.59 -15.99 5.95
N ASN A 309 -4.10 -15.66 7.15
CA ASN A 309 -4.50 -14.46 7.88
C ASN A 309 -4.21 -13.24 7.00
N GLN A 310 -5.23 -12.74 6.29
CA GLN A 310 -5.13 -11.43 5.66
C GLN A 310 -5.41 -10.38 6.74
N PRO A 311 -4.47 -9.45 7.00
CA PRO A 311 -4.73 -8.37 7.93
C PRO A 311 -5.94 -7.56 7.45
N VAL A 312 -6.75 -7.07 8.39
CA VAL A 312 -7.81 -6.11 8.09
C VAL A 312 -7.16 -4.93 7.34
N PRO A 313 -7.60 -4.60 6.11
CA PRO A 313 -7.08 -3.44 5.40
C PRO A 313 -7.44 -2.20 6.23
N ARG A 314 -6.44 -1.64 6.89
CA ARG A 314 -6.60 -0.36 7.59
C ARG A 314 -6.86 0.69 6.54
N VAL A 315 -7.68 1.67 6.87
CA VAL A 315 -8.02 2.82 5.99
C VAL A 315 -6.75 3.59 5.55
N GLY A 316 -5.58 3.30 6.14
CA GLY A 316 -4.26 3.76 5.72
C GLY A 316 -3.23 2.77 5.17
N GLN A 317 -3.53 1.47 5.14
CA GLN A 317 -2.67 0.45 4.53
C GLN A 317 -3.06 0.15 3.07
N LEU A 318 -3.99 0.94 2.53
CA LEU A 318 -4.56 0.82 1.19
C LEU A 318 -3.55 1.24 0.11
N THR A 319 -2.50 0.45 -0.03
CA THR A 319 -1.63 0.47 -1.20
C THR A 319 -2.19 -0.53 -2.21
N PRO A 320 -2.69 -0.07 -3.37
CA PRO A 320 -2.92 -0.97 -4.50
C PRO A 320 -1.57 -1.55 -4.91
N GLY A 321 -1.38 -2.85 -4.67
CA GLY A 321 -0.14 -3.56 -5.03
C GLY A 321 0.22 -4.74 -4.12
N ALA A 322 -0.33 -4.82 -2.91
CA ALA A 322 0.03 -5.90 -1.98
C ALA A 322 -0.50 -7.29 -2.37
N ASN A 323 -1.53 -7.36 -3.22
CA ASN A 323 -2.02 -8.62 -3.80
C ASN A 323 -1.50 -8.79 -5.24
N ARG A 324 -0.21 -9.10 -5.40
CA ARG A 324 0.32 -9.60 -6.68
C ARG A 324 0.76 -11.06 -6.50
N PRO A 325 0.17 -12.03 -7.21
CA PRO A 325 0.64 -13.42 -7.16
C PRO A 325 2.07 -13.50 -7.70
N SER A 326 2.95 -14.18 -6.96
CA SER A 326 4.33 -14.44 -7.35
C SER A 326 4.37 -15.50 -8.46
N ASN A 327 4.33 -15.07 -9.73
CA ASN A 327 4.67 -15.96 -10.85
C ASN A 327 6.19 -15.98 -11.01
N GLY A 328 6.83 -17.00 -10.43
CA GLY A 328 8.21 -17.37 -10.75
C GLY A 328 8.28 -18.20 -12.04
N PRO A 329 9.35 -18.09 -12.84
CA PRO A 329 9.47 -18.82 -14.10
C PRO A 329 9.78 -20.30 -13.87
N ALA A 330 9.07 -21.17 -14.59
CA ALA A 330 9.28 -22.60 -14.59
C ALA A 330 10.65 -22.96 -15.22
N ALA A 331 11.54 -23.51 -14.40
CA ALA A 331 12.74 -24.17 -14.88
C ALA A 331 12.38 -25.60 -15.33
N ALA A 332 12.47 -25.85 -16.63
CA ALA A 332 12.29 -27.17 -17.22
C ALA A 332 13.53 -28.03 -16.94
N THR A 333 13.40 -29.06 -16.11
CA THR A 333 14.37 -30.15 -16.00
C THR A 333 13.85 -31.37 -16.74
N LYS A 334 14.59 -31.75 -17.79
CA LYS A 334 14.44 -33.00 -18.53
C LYS A 334 14.92 -34.15 -17.62
N SER A 335 14.05 -35.12 -17.34
CA SER A 335 14.44 -36.40 -16.76
C SER A 335 14.28 -37.50 -17.80
N ALA A 336 15.40 -38.18 -18.04
CA ALA A 336 15.55 -39.33 -18.92
C ALA A 336 14.81 -40.56 -18.36
N VAL A 337 14.19 -41.32 -19.25
CA VAL A 337 13.64 -42.65 -18.98
C VAL A 337 14.63 -43.70 -19.51
N PRO A 338 15.06 -44.69 -18.71
CA PRO A 338 15.87 -45.79 -19.21
C PRO A 338 14.99 -46.85 -19.89
N ALA A 339 15.51 -47.37 -20.99
CA ALA A 339 14.93 -48.45 -21.77
C ALA A 339 14.89 -49.78 -20.97
N ALA A 340 13.76 -50.49 -21.04
CA ALA A 340 13.67 -51.88 -20.61
C ALA A 340 13.04 -52.74 -21.71
N LYS A 341 13.78 -53.81 -22.00
CA LYS A 341 13.67 -54.82 -23.06
C LYS A 341 12.29 -55.45 -23.26
N THR A 342 11.94 -55.56 -24.52
CA THR A 342 10.97 -56.49 -25.12
C THR A 342 11.46 -57.93 -24.99
N ALA A 343 10.63 -58.82 -24.45
CA ALA A 343 10.75 -60.26 -24.63
C ALA A 343 9.36 -60.85 -24.88
N ALA A 344 9.18 -61.42 -26.06
CA ALA A 344 8.04 -62.23 -26.44
C ALA A 344 8.11 -63.61 -25.77
N PRO A 345 6.99 -64.34 -25.74
CA PRO A 345 7.01 -65.60 -26.46
C PRO A 345 5.77 -65.77 -27.33
N GLY A 346 6.00 -66.31 -28.53
CA GLY A 346 4.94 -66.80 -29.39
C GLY A 346 4.44 -68.18 -28.96
N GLY A 347 3.33 -68.58 -29.58
CA GLY A 347 3.21 -69.96 -30.05
C GLY A 347 1.99 -70.76 -29.58
N LEU A 348 1.00 -70.80 -30.47
CA LEU A 348 0.25 -71.98 -30.93
C LEU A 348 -0.85 -72.64 -30.06
N ARG A 349 -2.03 -72.67 -30.70
CA ARG A 349 -2.97 -73.79 -30.92
C ARG A 349 -3.61 -74.49 -29.72
N ARG A 350 -4.95 -74.39 -29.64
CA ARG A 350 -5.88 -75.25 -30.41
C ARG A 350 -7.21 -74.52 -30.62
#